data_AF-A0A3N7FM72-F1
#
_entry.id   AF-A0A3N7FM72-F1
#
_cell.length_a   1.000
_cell.length_b   1.000
_cell.length_c   1.000
_cell.angle_alpha   90.00
_cell.angle_beta   90.00
_cell.angle_gamma   90.00
#
_symmetry.space_group_name_H-M   'P 1'
#
loop_
_entity.id
_entity.type
_entity.pdbx_description
1 polymer ?
#
loop_
_entity_poly.entity_id
_entity_poly.type
_entity_poly.pdbx_seq_one_letter_code
_entity_poly.pdbx_strand_id
1 'polypeptide(L)'
;MDTISPTPIDLDPRRVARSLYHQGWRISRIGVQLDIKPATLHSWKKRDKWDDCTPLDRVDAALEARIIQLVAMPNKGNGEYKELDALGRLMERTERVRKYRNGGNEVDLNPSVAKRNAGPRQKPEQNAISEEQQVKLVAAFQERMFGYQRHWYRAGETERIRNILKSRQIGATYYFAHEAFIDALHTGRNQIFLSASKAQAHQFRSYIVDFAKQEADVELKGEVIKLPNGAELNFLGTNSRTAQGRHGNLYLDEYFWIPKYKELRKLASGMASQKRYRQTYFSTPSAMSHEAYPVWTGEHFNKGRPKKDHMRPS
;
A
#
# COMPACT_ATOMS: atom_id res chain seq x y z
N MET A 1 -58.83 -32.20 34.05
CA MET A 1 -58.78 -33.32 33.09
C MET A 1 -57.48 -33.15 32.33
N ASP A 2 -56.43 -33.87 32.77
CA ASP A 2 -55.12 -33.82 32.14
C ASP A 2 -55.15 -34.69 30.88
N THR A 3 -55.03 -34.06 29.71
CA THR A 3 -54.87 -34.75 28.44
C THR A 3 -53.45 -35.31 28.36
N ILE A 4 -53.27 -36.55 28.82
CA ILE A 4 -52.07 -37.34 28.54
C ILE A 4 -52.07 -37.58 27.03
N SER A 5 -51.23 -36.85 26.28
CA SER A 5 -50.92 -37.25 24.89
C SER A 5 -50.20 -38.59 24.95
N PRO A 6 -50.78 -39.68 24.41
CA PRO A 6 -50.06 -40.94 24.32
C PRO A 6 -48.82 -40.71 23.46
N THR A 7 -47.67 -41.15 23.96
CA THR A 7 -46.44 -41.27 23.18
C THR A 7 -46.79 -41.96 21.86
N PRO A 8 -46.39 -41.43 20.68
CA PRO A 8 -46.62 -42.14 19.42
C PRO A 8 -46.08 -43.57 19.56
N ILE A 9 -46.93 -44.55 19.30
CA ILE A 9 -46.86 -45.95 19.75
C ILE A 9 -45.57 -46.69 19.32
N ASP A 10 -44.70 -46.08 18.51
CA ASP A 10 -43.55 -46.73 17.86
C ASP A 10 -42.22 -45.95 17.99
N LEU A 11 -42.13 -44.96 18.88
CA LEU A 11 -40.88 -44.21 19.12
C LEU A 11 -40.15 -44.70 20.36
N ASP A 12 -38.82 -44.89 20.25
CA ASP A 12 -37.95 -45.27 21.38
C ASP A 12 -38.12 -44.28 22.55
N PRO A 13 -38.65 -44.72 23.71
CA PRO A 13 -38.94 -43.86 24.85
C PRO A 13 -37.69 -43.14 25.38
N ARG A 14 -36.49 -43.72 25.20
CA ARG A 14 -35.23 -43.09 25.59
C ARG A 14 -34.90 -41.89 24.71
N ARG A 15 -35.18 -41.96 23.41
CA ARG A 15 -34.98 -40.84 22.46
C ARG A 15 -35.98 -39.73 22.70
N VAL A 16 -37.24 -40.07 22.97
CA VAL A 16 -38.29 -39.09 23.30
C VAL A 16 -37.94 -38.35 24.59
N ALA A 17 -37.52 -39.07 25.63
CA ALA A 17 -37.08 -38.47 26.89
C ALA A 17 -35.89 -37.51 26.71
N ARG A 18 -34.89 -37.88 25.90
CA ARG A 18 -33.74 -37.01 25.59
C ARG A 18 -34.17 -35.72 24.88
N SER A 19 -35.08 -35.81 23.91
CA SER A 19 -35.61 -34.65 23.20
C SER A 19 -36.32 -33.68 24.15
N LEU A 20 -37.23 -34.18 24.99
CA LEU A 20 -37.93 -33.36 25.98
C LEU A 20 -36.95 -32.70 26.97
N TYR A 21 -35.92 -33.42 27.39
CA TYR A 21 -34.87 -32.85 28.23
C TYR A 21 -34.15 -31.67 27.54
N HIS A 22 -33.79 -31.82 26.26
CA HIS A 22 -33.16 -30.75 25.48
C HIS A 22 -34.08 -29.56 25.18
N GLN A 23 -35.40 -29.76 25.23
CA GLN A 23 -36.41 -28.70 25.20
C GLN A 23 -36.56 -27.96 26.54
N GLY A 24 -35.82 -28.37 27.59
CA GLY A 24 -35.81 -27.72 28.91
C GLY A 24 -36.78 -28.33 29.92
N TRP A 25 -37.41 -29.48 29.62
CA TRP A 25 -38.30 -30.14 30.57
C TRP A 25 -37.51 -30.72 31.76
N ARG A 26 -38.05 -30.55 32.97
CA ARG A 26 -37.49 -31.18 34.17
C ARG A 26 -37.67 -32.70 34.09
N ILE A 27 -36.66 -33.46 34.51
CA ILE A 27 -36.67 -34.95 34.50
C ILE A 27 -37.92 -35.52 35.21
N SER A 28 -38.36 -34.89 36.31
CA SER A 28 -39.58 -35.30 37.01
C SER A 28 -40.85 -35.18 36.15
N ARG A 29 -40.96 -34.12 35.35
CA ARG A 29 -42.09 -33.92 34.42
C ARG A 29 -42.03 -34.88 33.24
N ILE A 30 -40.84 -35.17 32.73
CA ILE A 30 -40.64 -36.17 31.67
C ILE A 30 -41.07 -37.56 32.17
N GLY A 31 -40.72 -37.91 33.41
CA GLY A 31 -41.09 -39.19 34.01
C GLY A 31 -42.60 -39.37 34.13
N VAL A 32 -43.32 -38.32 34.53
CA VAL A 32 -44.79 -38.32 34.56
C VAL A 32 -45.37 -38.44 33.14
N GLN A 33 -44.84 -37.70 32.18
CA GLN A 33 -45.37 -37.67 30.80
C GLN A 33 -45.20 -38.99 30.07
N LEU A 34 -44.08 -39.68 30.26
CA LEU A 34 -43.73 -40.91 29.54
C LEU A 34 -44.01 -42.19 30.34
N ASP A 35 -44.53 -42.07 31.56
CA ASP A 35 -44.67 -43.17 32.53
C ASP A 35 -43.34 -43.92 32.78
N ILE A 36 -42.26 -43.16 33.00
CA ILE A 36 -40.91 -43.70 33.23
C ILE A 36 -40.40 -43.25 34.59
N LYS A 37 -39.92 -44.20 35.40
CA LYS A 37 -39.33 -43.93 36.71
C LYS A 37 -38.18 -42.90 36.59
N PRO A 38 -38.15 -41.83 37.43
CA PRO A 38 -37.10 -40.81 37.37
C PRO A 38 -35.67 -41.36 37.48
N ALA A 39 -35.47 -42.42 38.26
CA ALA A 39 -34.17 -43.09 38.38
C ALA A 39 -33.65 -43.63 37.03
N THR A 40 -34.54 -44.18 36.20
CA THR A 40 -34.22 -44.65 34.84
C THR A 40 -33.80 -43.48 33.95
N LEU A 41 -34.54 -42.36 34.00
CA LEU A 41 -34.22 -41.16 33.25
C LEU A 41 -32.87 -40.55 33.66
N HIS A 42 -32.57 -40.49 34.96
CA HIS A 42 -31.26 -40.04 35.45
C HIS A 42 -30.12 -40.97 35.00
N SER A 43 -30.36 -42.28 34.97
CA SER A 43 -29.40 -43.26 34.44
C SER A 43 -29.10 -43.03 32.97
N TRP A 44 -30.13 -42.84 32.13
CA TRP A 44 -29.96 -42.52 30.71
C TRP A 44 -29.25 -41.19 30.51
N LYS A 45 -29.67 -40.15 31.23
CA LYS A 45 -29.06 -38.81 31.22
C LYS A 45 -27.56 -38.88 31.46
N LYS A 46 -27.14 -39.65 32.48
CA LYS A 46 -25.73 -39.83 32.85
C LYS A 46 -24.98 -40.66 31.81
N ARG A 47 -25.56 -41.78 31.36
CA ARG A 47 -24.91 -42.71 30.42
C ARG A 47 -24.66 -42.09 29.06
N ASP A 48 -25.64 -41.35 28.55
CA ASP A 48 -25.60 -40.72 27.22
C ASP A 48 -25.15 -39.26 27.27
N LYS A 49 -24.70 -38.80 28.46
CA LYS A 49 -24.12 -37.48 28.65
C LYS A 49 -25.00 -36.34 28.10
N TRP A 50 -26.29 -36.36 28.44
CA TRP A 50 -27.24 -35.37 27.89
C TRP A 50 -26.86 -33.92 28.24
N ASP A 51 -26.08 -33.71 29.31
CA ASP A 51 -25.57 -32.40 29.72
C ASP A 51 -24.41 -31.91 28.83
N ASP A 52 -23.63 -32.82 28.24
CA ASP A 52 -22.44 -32.49 27.45
C ASP A 52 -22.79 -32.09 26.01
N CYS A 53 -24.03 -32.33 25.56
CA CYS A 53 -24.48 -31.93 24.22
C CYS A 53 -24.52 -30.41 24.08
N THR A 54 -23.72 -29.86 23.16
CA THR A 54 -23.71 -28.42 22.87
C THR A 54 -25.01 -28.00 22.18
N PRO A 55 -25.37 -26.71 22.18
CA PRO A 55 -26.53 -26.24 21.42
C PRO A 55 -26.49 -26.62 19.93
N LEU A 56 -25.30 -26.62 19.32
CA LEU A 56 -25.13 -27.04 17.91
C LEU A 56 -25.43 -28.54 17.73
N ASP A 57 -24.94 -29.40 18.63
CA ASP A 57 -25.21 -30.84 18.53
C ASP A 57 -26.70 -31.16 18.64
N ARG A 58 -27.43 -30.39 19.46
CA ARG A 58 -28.89 -30.52 19.61
C ARG A 58 -29.63 -30.08 18.34
N VAL A 59 -29.16 -29.01 17.70
CA VAL A 59 -29.69 -28.55 16.41
C VAL A 59 -29.41 -29.58 15.33
N ASP A 60 -28.18 -30.09 15.21
CA ASP A 60 -27.80 -31.10 14.22
C ASP A 60 -28.65 -32.36 14.37
N ALA A 61 -28.85 -32.85 15.60
CA ALA A 61 -29.69 -34.02 15.85
C ALA A 61 -31.16 -33.80 15.46
N ALA A 62 -31.69 -32.58 15.62
CA ALA A 62 -33.06 -32.25 15.22
C ALA A 62 -33.17 -32.12 13.69
N LEU A 63 -32.19 -31.48 13.03
CA LEU A 63 -32.11 -31.37 11.58
C LEU A 63 -32.01 -32.75 10.94
N GLU A 64 -31.08 -33.59 11.41
CA GLU A 64 -30.89 -34.97 10.94
C GLU A 64 -32.18 -35.78 11.05
N ALA A 65 -32.83 -35.79 12.23
CA ALA A 65 -34.07 -36.53 12.44
C ALA A 65 -35.16 -36.09 11.46
N ARG A 66 -35.31 -34.78 11.22
CA ARG A 66 -36.33 -34.25 10.29
C ARG A 66 -35.99 -34.57 8.83
N ILE A 67 -34.72 -34.47 8.44
CA ILE A 67 -34.26 -34.85 7.11
C ILE A 67 -34.57 -36.33 6.85
N ILE A 68 -34.26 -37.23 7.78
CA ILE A 68 -34.56 -38.67 7.65
C ILE A 68 -36.06 -38.90 7.47
N GLN A 69 -36.91 -38.24 8.27
CA GLN A 69 -38.37 -38.34 8.14
C GLN A 69 -38.85 -37.90 6.76
N LEU A 70 -38.37 -36.75 6.26
CA LEU A 70 -38.74 -36.25 4.95
C LEU A 70 -38.27 -37.21 3.86
N VAL A 71 -37.01 -37.67 3.92
CA VAL A 71 -36.44 -38.62 2.95
C VAL A 71 -37.23 -39.93 2.90
N ALA A 72 -37.66 -40.46 4.03
CA ALA A 72 -38.45 -41.69 4.12
C ALA A 72 -39.93 -41.53 3.67
N MET A 73 -40.42 -40.30 3.50
CA MET A 73 -41.82 -40.05 3.14
C MET A 73 -42.14 -40.54 1.71
N PRO A 74 -43.16 -41.40 1.51
CA PRO A 74 -43.43 -42.03 0.20
C PRO A 74 -43.95 -41.05 -0.87
N ASN A 75 -44.84 -40.12 -0.50
CA ASN A 75 -45.45 -39.17 -1.42
C ASN A 75 -45.06 -37.73 -1.04
N LYS A 76 -43.88 -37.28 -1.44
CA LYS A 76 -43.41 -35.89 -1.20
C LYS A 76 -44.08 -34.92 -2.16
N GLY A 77 -44.60 -33.82 -1.64
CA GLY A 77 -45.04 -32.68 -2.43
C GLY A 77 -43.97 -31.59 -2.53
N ASN A 78 -44.31 -30.51 -3.22
CA ASN A 78 -43.42 -29.35 -3.36
C ASN A 78 -43.05 -28.69 -2.00
N GLY A 79 -43.92 -28.81 -0.99
CA GLY A 79 -43.64 -28.30 0.35
C GLY A 79 -42.48 -29.04 1.02
N GLU A 80 -42.53 -30.38 0.99
CA GLU A 80 -41.52 -31.25 1.57
C GLU A 80 -40.16 -31.11 0.87
N TYR A 81 -40.15 -30.95 -0.45
CA TYR A 81 -38.91 -30.68 -1.19
C TYR A 81 -38.29 -29.34 -0.81
N LYS A 82 -39.11 -28.30 -0.62
CA LYS A 82 -38.63 -26.98 -0.13
C LYS A 82 -38.10 -27.07 1.30
N GLU A 83 -38.78 -27.81 2.16
CA GLU A 83 -38.33 -28.04 3.54
C GLU A 83 -36.97 -28.77 3.55
N LEU A 84 -36.82 -29.81 2.73
CA LEU A 84 -35.57 -30.58 2.62
C LEU A 84 -34.39 -29.71 2.15
N ASP A 85 -34.59 -28.86 1.14
CA ASP A 85 -33.58 -27.88 0.69
C ASP A 85 -33.23 -26.87 1.79
N ALA A 86 -34.23 -26.34 2.51
CA ALA A 86 -34.02 -25.42 3.62
C ALA A 86 -33.21 -26.07 4.76
N LEU A 87 -33.52 -27.32 5.13
CA LEU A 87 -32.80 -28.09 6.14
C LEU A 87 -31.36 -28.38 5.70
N GLY A 88 -31.13 -28.74 4.43
CA GLY A 88 -29.79 -28.93 3.88
C GLY A 88 -28.92 -27.67 3.98
N ARG A 89 -29.48 -26.49 3.68
CA ARG A 89 -28.78 -25.20 3.83
C ARG A 89 -28.48 -24.86 5.30
N LEU A 90 -29.36 -25.25 6.22
CA LEU A 90 -29.12 -25.05 7.65
C LEU A 90 -27.97 -25.95 8.15
N MET A 91 -27.91 -27.20 7.70
CA MET A 91 -26.82 -28.12 8.02
C MET A 91 -25.46 -27.60 7.49
N GLU A 92 -25.43 -27.06 6.27
CA GLU A 92 -24.22 -26.40 5.76
C GLU A 92 -23.78 -25.22 6.66
N ARG A 93 -24.73 -24.43 7.16
CA ARG A 93 -24.45 -23.30 8.08
C ARG A 93 -23.92 -23.78 9.43
N THR A 94 -24.43 -24.87 10.00
CA THR A 94 -23.92 -25.39 11.28
C THR A 94 -22.47 -25.86 11.14
N GLU A 95 -22.12 -26.51 10.04
CA GLU A 95 -20.72 -26.88 9.74
C GLU A 95 -19.79 -25.67 9.57
N ARG A 96 -20.26 -24.61 8.91
CA ARG A 96 -19.51 -23.35 8.80
C ARG A 96 -19.22 -22.71 10.15
N VAL A 97 -20.22 -22.68 11.04
CA VAL A 97 -20.04 -22.19 12.42
C VAL A 97 -19.05 -23.07 13.18
N ARG A 98 -19.09 -24.39 12.99
CA ARG A 98 -18.15 -25.33 13.61
C ARG A 98 -16.71 -25.07 13.13
N LYS A 99 -16.50 -24.89 11.83
CA LYS A 99 -15.19 -24.54 11.26
C LYS A 99 -14.65 -23.22 11.80
N TYR A 100 -15.49 -22.18 11.88
CA TYR A 100 -15.12 -20.90 12.47
C TYR A 100 -14.68 -21.03 13.93
N ARG A 101 -15.42 -21.79 14.75
CA ARG A 101 -15.05 -22.03 16.16
C ARG A 101 -13.74 -22.81 16.33
N ASN A 102 -13.39 -23.66 15.36
CA ASN A 102 -12.19 -24.52 15.39
C ASN A 102 -10.98 -23.88 14.68
N GLY A 103 -10.80 -22.56 14.79
CA GLY A 103 -9.64 -21.85 14.24
C GLY A 103 -9.82 -21.36 12.80
N GLY A 104 -11.05 -21.40 12.28
CA GLY A 104 -11.42 -20.74 11.03
C GLY A 104 -11.43 -19.21 11.13
N ASN A 105 -11.80 -18.53 10.06
CA ASN A 105 -11.86 -17.07 10.00
C ASN A 105 -13.23 -16.60 9.48
N GLU A 106 -13.46 -15.28 9.47
CA GLU A 106 -14.75 -14.68 9.10
C GLU A 106 -15.25 -15.09 7.70
N VAL A 107 -14.34 -15.52 6.81
CA VAL A 107 -14.65 -16.03 5.48
C VAL A 107 -15.48 -17.33 5.55
N ASP A 108 -15.30 -18.13 6.60
CA ASP A 108 -16.04 -19.37 6.81
C ASP A 108 -17.51 -19.12 7.17
N LEU A 109 -17.81 -18.00 7.83
CA LEU A 109 -19.19 -17.62 8.18
C LEU A 109 -19.92 -16.97 7.01
N ASN A 110 -19.20 -16.16 6.21
CA ASN A 110 -19.80 -15.41 5.12
C ASN A 110 -19.07 -15.62 3.77
N PRO A 111 -19.63 -16.44 2.87
CA PRO A 111 -19.08 -16.64 1.53
C PRO A 111 -18.99 -15.37 0.67
N SER A 112 -19.73 -14.30 0.99
CA SER A 112 -19.60 -13.03 0.25
C SER A 112 -18.28 -12.34 0.53
N VAL A 113 -17.67 -12.56 1.71
CA VAL A 113 -16.34 -12.05 2.07
C VAL A 113 -15.27 -12.74 1.22
N ALA A 114 -15.42 -14.06 0.98
CA ALA A 114 -14.56 -14.79 0.05
C ALA A 114 -14.62 -14.19 -1.36
N LYS A 115 -15.84 -13.93 -1.86
CA LYS A 115 -16.05 -13.33 -3.18
C LYS A 115 -15.50 -11.91 -3.29
N ARG A 116 -15.58 -11.11 -2.22
CA ARG A 116 -14.99 -9.76 -2.17
C ARG A 116 -13.45 -9.80 -2.21
N ASN A 117 -12.85 -10.79 -1.58
CA ASN A 117 -11.40 -10.95 -1.52
C ASN A 117 -10.79 -11.71 -2.72
N ALA A 118 -11.62 -12.27 -3.61
CA ALA A 118 -11.19 -13.02 -4.78
C ALA A 118 -10.79 -12.13 -5.98
N GLY A 119 -11.10 -10.84 -5.95
CA GLY A 119 -10.70 -9.90 -7.01
C GLY A 119 -9.19 -9.60 -6.97
N PRO A 120 -8.57 -9.28 -8.13
CA PRO A 120 -7.18 -8.83 -8.15
C PRO A 120 -7.04 -7.56 -7.30
N ARG A 121 -6.34 -7.66 -6.17
CA ARG A 121 -5.96 -6.48 -5.38
C ARG A 121 -5.15 -5.55 -6.29
N GLN A 122 -5.67 -4.37 -6.59
CA GLN A 122 -4.84 -3.32 -7.20
C GLN A 122 -3.67 -3.10 -6.26
N LYS A 123 -2.45 -3.31 -6.76
CA LYS A 123 -1.25 -3.02 -5.99
C LYS A 123 -1.28 -1.54 -5.65
N PRO A 124 -0.99 -1.14 -4.40
CA PRO A 124 -0.86 0.26 -4.06
C PRO A 124 0.15 0.91 -5.01
N GLU A 125 -0.20 2.07 -5.55
CA GLU A 125 0.64 2.79 -6.50
C GLU A 125 1.98 3.14 -5.83
N GLN A 126 3.08 2.79 -6.51
CA GLN A 126 4.41 2.98 -5.96
C GLN A 126 4.72 4.48 -5.82
N ASN A 127 5.32 4.88 -4.69
CA ASN A 127 5.69 6.27 -4.40
C ASN A 127 4.50 7.24 -4.51
N ALA A 128 3.29 6.78 -4.19
CA ALA A 128 2.10 7.62 -4.15
C ALA A 128 2.28 8.79 -3.16
N ILE A 129 1.91 9.99 -3.61
CA ILE A 129 1.92 11.23 -2.83
C ILE A 129 0.55 11.87 -3.04
N SER A 130 -0.20 12.06 -1.96
CA SER A 130 -1.49 12.76 -2.02
C SER A 130 -1.30 14.27 -2.21
N GLU A 131 -2.34 14.97 -2.64
CA GLU A 131 -2.31 16.43 -2.76
C GLU A 131 -1.99 17.11 -1.43
N GLU A 132 -2.55 16.62 -0.32
CA GLU A 132 -2.25 17.11 1.03
C GLU A 132 -0.77 16.94 1.40
N GLN A 133 -0.17 15.79 1.05
CA GLN A 133 1.25 15.54 1.25
C GLN A 133 2.11 16.48 0.39
N GLN A 134 1.72 16.69 -0.87
CA GLN A 134 2.41 17.63 -1.76
C GLN A 134 2.38 19.07 -1.21
N VAL A 135 1.23 19.53 -0.70
CA VAL A 135 1.11 20.86 -0.08
C VAL A 135 2.05 20.99 1.12
N LYS A 136 2.14 19.97 1.99
CA LYS A 136 3.08 19.96 3.13
C LYS A 136 4.54 20.06 2.67
N LEU A 137 4.91 19.29 1.64
CA LEU A 137 6.27 19.31 1.08
C LEU A 137 6.64 20.68 0.52
N VAL A 138 5.72 21.32 -0.21
CA VAL A 138 5.95 22.66 -0.78
C VAL A 138 6.10 23.70 0.33
N ALA A 139 5.21 23.67 1.34
CA ALA A 139 5.29 24.59 2.47
C ALA A 139 6.61 24.45 3.24
N ALA A 140 7.01 23.22 3.58
CA ALA A 140 8.26 22.94 4.28
C ALA A 140 9.51 23.38 3.48
N PHE A 141 9.48 23.20 2.16
CA PHE A 141 10.56 23.68 1.28
C PHE A 141 10.68 25.21 1.32
N GLN A 142 9.57 25.93 1.30
CA GLN A 142 9.54 27.40 1.32
C GLN A 142 9.99 27.98 2.66
N GLU A 143 9.57 27.37 3.76
CA GLU A 143 9.88 27.82 5.12
C GLU A 143 11.38 27.69 5.44
N ARG A 144 12.00 26.58 5.03
CA ARG A 144 13.39 26.25 5.37
C ARG A 144 14.46 26.93 4.51
N MET A 145 14.06 27.64 3.45
CA MET A 145 15.02 28.30 2.56
C MET A 145 15.77 29.43 3.26
N PHE A 146 17.09 29.37 3.24
CA PHE A 146 17.94 30.51 3.61
C PHE A 146 17.82 31.65 2.59
N GLY A 147 18.15 32.88 2.99
CA GLY A 147 18.03 34.07 2.12
C GLY A 147 18.73 33.92 0.77
N TYR A 148 19.94 33.35 0.72
CA TYR A 148 20.67 33.09 -0.53
C TYR A 148 20.02 31.99 -1.38
N GLN A 149 19.38 30.99 -0.76
CA GLN A 149 18.64 29.95 -1.46
C GLN A 149 17.38 30.52 -2.13
N ARG A 150 16.71 31.49 -1.50
CA ARG A 150 15.57 32.20 -2.13
C ARG A 150 15.98 32.93 -3.40
N HIS A 151 17.22 33.42 -3.48
CA HIS A 151 17.76 34.00 -4.71
C HIS A 151 17.91 32.93 -5.81
N TRP A 152 18.45 31.75 -5.48
CA TRP A 152 18.52 30.63 -6.41
C TRP A 152 17.13 30.18 -6.87
N TYR A 153 16.16 30.12 -5.96
CA TYR A 153 14.78 29.75 -6.25
C TYR A 153 14.17 30.67 -7.32
N ARG A 154 14.20 31.98 -7.08
CA ARG A 154 13.69 32.99 -8.03
C ARG A 154 14.39 32.91 -9.38
N ALA A 155 15.72 32.76 -9.39
CA ALA A 155 16.47 32.56 -10.62
C ALA A 155 16.07 31.26 -11.34
N GLY A 156 15.67 30.21 -10.61
CA GLY A 156 15.20 28.95 -11.19
C GLY A 156 13.86 29.08 -11.90
N GLU A 157 13.05 30.08 -11.54
CA GLU A 157 11.76 30.35 -12.18
C GLU A 157 11.95 30.98 -13.56
N THR A 158 12.89 31.93 -13.69
CA THR A 158 13.12 32.70 -14.93
C THR A 158 14.21 32.13 -15.82
N GLU A 159 15.28 31.60 -15.23
CA GLU A 159 16.47 31.18 -15.97
C GLU A 159 16.43 29.71 -16.33
N ARG A 160 16.47 29.41 -17.63
CA ARG A 160 16.59 28.04 -18.12
C ARG A 160 17.95 27.42 -17.76
N ILE A 161 19.01 28.23 -17.75
CA ILE A 161 20.38 27.78 -17.46
C ILE A 161 20.93 28.64 -16.32
N ARG A 162 21.23 28.01 -15.19
CA ARG A 162 21.90 28.63 -14.05
C ARG A 162 23.28 28.04 -13.89
N ASN A 163 24.29 28.90 -13.76
CA ASN A 163 25.62 28.51 -13.34
C ASN A 163 25.90 29.23 -12.02
N ILE A 164 26.30 28.52 -10.97
CA ILE A 164 26.32 29.03 -9.60
C ILE A 164 27.65 28.67 -8.95
N LEU A 165 28.46 29.68 -8.66
CA LEU A 165 29.63 29.53 -7.81
C LEU A 165 29.23 29.72 -6.36
N LYS A 166 29.61 28.78 -5.49
CA LYS A 166 29.17 28.78 -4.09
C LYS A 166 30.27 28.38 -3.12
N SER A 167 30.11 28.78 -1.86
CA SER A 167 31.00 28.36 -0.76
C SER A 167 30.79 26.88 -0.38
N ARG A 168 31.76 26.28 0.32
CA ARG A 168 31.60 24.92 0.88
C ARG A 168 30.61 24.94 2.05
N GLN A 169 29.97 23.80 2.29
CA GLN A 169 29.15 23.56 3.49
C GLN A 169 27.96 24.53 3.70
N ILE A 170 27.38 25.06 2.62
CA ILE A 170 26.20 25.94 2.67
C ILE A 170 24.89 25.25 2.26
N GLY A 171 24.81 23.92 2.35
CA GLY A 171 23.58 23.18 2.05
C GLY A 171 23.09 23.27 0.59
N ALA A 172 23.97 23.49 -0.38
CA ALA A 172 23.59 23.58 -1.80
C ALA A 172 22.97 22.27 -2.31
N THR A 173 23.59 21.12 -2.02
CA THR A 173 23.08 19.79 -2.41
C THR A 173 21.70 19.52 -1.82
N TYR A 174 21.50 19.85 -0.54
CA TYR A 174 20.21 19.74 0.15
C TYR A 174 19.13 20.59 -0.56
N TYR A 175 19.44 21.86 -0.82
CA TYR A 175 18.54 22.77 -1.51
C TYR A 175 18.15 22.27 -2.91
N PHE A 176 19.12 21.94 -3.75
CA PHE A 176 18.84 21.51 -5.14
C PHE A 176 18.17 20.14 -5.21
N ALA A 177 18.39 19.27 -4.22
CA ALA A 177 17.64 18.03 -4.08
C ALA A 177 16.14 18.31 -3.90
N HIS A 178 15.79 19.25 -3.02
CA HIS A 178 14.39 19.60 -2.73
C HIS A 178 13.76 20.40 -3.87
N GLU A 179 14.48 21.39 -4.42
CA GLU A 179 14.01 22.15 -5.58
C GLU A 179 13.65 21.22 -6.74
N ALA A 180 14.51 20.25 -7.05
CA ALA A 180 14.26 19.26 -8.09
C ALA A 180 13.06 18.36 -7.77
N PHE A 181 12.92 17.91 -6.53
CA PHE A 181 11.78 17.08 -6.12
C PHE A 181 10.46 17.83 -6.21
N ILE A 182 10.40 19.07 -5.74
CA ILE A 182 9.22 19.92 -5.84
C ILE A 182 8.88 20.24 -7.31
N ASP A 183 9.88 20.55 -8.15
CA ASP A 183 9.67 20.73 -9.59
C ASP A 183 9.11 19.45 -10.26
N ALA A 184 9.61 18.27 -9.88
CA ALA A 184 9.11 16.99 -10.38
C ALA A 184 7.64 16.77 -10.00
N LEU A 185 7.25 17.07 -8.76
CA LEU A 185 5.86 16.95 -8.29
C LEU A 185 4.91 17.88 -9.05
N HIS A 186 5.32 19.12 -9.33
CA HIS A 186 4.47 20.08 -10.03
C HIS A 186 4.41 19.89 -11.55
N THR A 187 5.53 19.51 -12.17
CA THR A 187 5.66 19.59 -13.63
C THR A 187 5.67 18.25 -14.34
N GLY A 188 5.85 17.14 -13.61
CA GLY A 188 6.08 15.83 -14.22
C GLY A 188 7.42 15.72 -14.96
N ARG A 189 8.31 16.72 -14.86
CA ARG A 189 9.63 16.67 -15.51
C ARG A 189 10.54 15.70 -14.76
N ASN A 190 11.26 14.90 -15.54
CA ASN A 190 12.37 14.11 -15.03
C ASN A 190 13.46 15.00 -14.46
N GLN A 191 14.13 14.53 -13.41
CA GLN A 191 15.25 15.21 -12.77
C GLN A 191 16.48 14.30 -12.88
N ILE A 192 17.61 14.87 -13.29
CA ILE A 192 18.87 14.17 -13.47
C ILE A 192 19.92 14.85 -12.58
N PHE A 193 20.38 14.11 -11.59
CA PHE A 193 21.49 14.49 -10.74
C PHE A 193 22.74 13.82 -11.27
N LEU A 194 23.71 14.62 -11.72
CA LEU A 194 24.97 14.15 -12.25
C LEU A 194 26.10 14.67 -11.34
N SER A 195 26.88 13.76 -10.78
CA SER A 195 27.95 14.06 -9.83
C SER A 195 29.26 13.41 -10.24
N ALA A 196 30.37 13.80 -9.59
CA ALA A 196 31.69 13.21 -9.87
C ALA A 196 31.73 11.69 -9.65
N SER A 197 30.89 11.17 -8.76
CA SER A 197 30.69 9.73 -8.51
C SER A 197 29.21 9.38 -8.26
N LYS A 198 28.86 8.10 -8.44
CA LYS A 198 27.51 7.60 -8.11
C LYS A 198 27.17 7.79 -6.63
N ALA A 199 28.14 7.60 -5.74
CA ALA A 199 27.95 7.81 -4.30
C ALA A 199 27.57 9.26 -3.96
N GLN A 200 28.22 10.24 -4.59
CA GLN A 200 27.84 11.66 -4.43
C GLN A 200 26.44 11.95 -4.98
N ALA A 201 26.08 11.37 -6.13
CA ALA A 201 24.73 11.53 -6.66
C ALA A 201 23.65 10.93 -5.73
N HIS A 202 23.95 9.84 -5.02
CA HIS A 202 23.06 9.27 -4.01
C HIS A 202 22.83 10.18 -2.79
N GLN A 203 23.66 11.20 -2.57
CA GLN A 203 23.40 12.19 -1.52
C GLN A 203 22.12 12.99 -1.81
N PHE A 204 21.85 13.34 -3.07
CA PHE A 204 20.58 13.95 -3.47
C PHE A 204 19.42 13.00 -3.17
N ARG A 205 19.58 11.72 -3.49
CA ARG A 205 18.56 10.70 -3.24
C ARG A 205 18.24 10.61 -1.74
N SER A 206 19.26 10.60 -0.88
CA SER A 206 19.05 10.57 0.57
C SER A 206 18.22 11.77 1.01
N TYR A 207 18.64 12.99 0.64
CA TYR A 207 17.90 14.19 1.03
C TYR A 207 16.44 14.17 0.57
N ILE A 208 16.16 13.70 -0.65
CA ILE A 208 14.78 13.61 -1.16
C ILE A 208 13.96 12.58 -0.38
N VAL A 209 14.52 11.40 -0.11
CA VAL A 209 13.84 10.34 0.64
C VAL A 209 13.59 10.78 2.08
N ASP A 210 14.60 11.36 2.72
CA ASP A 210 14.52 11.84 4.11
C ASP A 210 13.48 12.96 4.23
N PHE A 211 13.48 13.91 3.29
CA PHE A 211 12.51 15.01 3.25
C PHE A 211 11.08 14.52 3.05
N ALA A 212 10.86 13.61 2.08
CA ALA A 212 9.54 13.04 1.83
C ALA A 212 9.00 12.28 3.06
N LYS A 213 9.88 11.55 3.76
CA LYS A 213 9.51 10.82 4.98
C LYS A 213 9.23 11.76 6.16
N GLN A 214 10.08 12.75 6.38
CA GLN A 214 9.97 13.66 7.54
C GLN A 214 8.77 14.60 7.44
N GLU A 215 8.51 15.19 6.26
CA GLU A 215 7.49 16.23 6.13
C GLU A 215 6.10 15.69 5.77
N ALA A 216 6.03 14.51 5.14
CA ALA A 216 4.79 13.98 4.58
C ALA A 216 4.53 12.50 4.88
N ASP A 217 5.40 11.85 5.65
CA ASP A 217 5.36 10.39 5.94
C ASP A 217 5.32 9.52 4.67
N VAL A 218 5.99 9.98 3.60
CA VAL A 218 6.07 9.26 2.32
C VAL A 218 7.35 8.45 2.23
N GLU A 219 7.23 7.15 1.97
CA GLU A 219 8.37 6.27 1.69
C GLU A 219 8.68 6.17 0.18
N LEU A 220 9.68 6.92 -0.27
CA LEU A 220 10.17 6.83 -1.66
C LEU A 220 11.13 5.65 -1.86
N LYS A 221 10.86 4.83 -2.87
CA LYS A 221 11.59 3.58 -3.18
C LYS A 221 12.08 3.57 -4.63
N GLY A 222 13.10 2.75 -4.89
CA GLY A 222 13.72 2.55 -6.20
C GLY A 222 15.11 3.19 -6.34
N GLU A 223 15.93 2.63 -7.24
CA GLU A 223 17.21 3.23 -7.67
C GLU A 223 16.95 4.51 -8.46
N VAL A 224 16.00 4.44 -9.40
CA VAL A 224 15.30 5.58 -9.99
C VAL A 224 13.98 5.73 -9.25
N ILE A 225 13.74 6.90 -8.68
CA ILE A 225 12.45 7.18 -8.03
C ILE A 225 11.48 7.59 -9.13
N LYS A 226 10.43 6.79 -9.35
CA LYS A 226 9.34 7.09 -10.28
C LYS A 226 8.14 7.62 -9.49
N LEU A 227 7.61 8.76 -9.89
CA LEU A 227 6.42 9.36 -9.29
C LEU A 227 5.16 9.02 -10.11
N PRO A 228 3.97 8.97 -9.49
CA PRO A 228 2.70 8.71 -10.18
C PRO A 228 2.43 9.62 -11.39
N ASN A 229 2.90 10.86 -11.32
CA ASN A 229 2.76 11.84 -12.41
C ASN A 229 3.71 11.60 -13.61
N GLY A 230 4.47 10.50 -13.60
CA GLY A 230 5.39 10.10 -14.66
C GLY A 230 6.81 10.67 -14.55
N ALA A 231 7.09 11.54 -13.57
CA ALA A 231 8.45 12.06 -13.37
C ALA A 231 9.40 10.98 -12.86
N GLU A 232 10.61 10.96 -13.42
CA GLU A 232 11.71 10.09 -12.97
C GLU A 232 12.88 10.89 -12.39
N LEU A 233 13.32 10.52 -11.19
CA LEU A 233 14.49 11.09 -10.54
C LEU A 233 15.67 10.13 -10.69
N ASN A 234 16.68 10.57 -11.43
CA ASN A 234 17.83 9.77 -11.84
C ASN A 234 19.11 10.27 -11.15
N PHE A 235 19.86 9.36 -10.52
CA PHE A 235 21.08 9.69 -9.75
C PHE A 235 22.31 9.04 -10.40
N LEU A 236 23.14 9.84 -11.07
CA LEU A 236 24.16 9.37 -12.00
C LEU A 236 25.57 9.85 -11.61
N GLY A 237 26.55 8.97 -11.78
CA GLY A 237 27.96 9.37 -11.83
C GLY A 237 28.40 9.74 -13.26
N THR A 238 29.69 9.99 -13.44
CA THR A 238 30.31 10.43 -14.70
C THR A 238 30.37 9.39 -15.83
N ASN A 239 29.90 8.16 -15.61
CA ASN A 239 29.94 7.09 -16.60
C ASN A 239 28.97 7.39 -17.76
N SER A 240 29.51 7.63 -18.96
CA SER A 240 28.71 7.98 -20.14
C SER A 240 27.69 6.91 -20.55
N ARG A 241 27.93 5.62 -20.25
CA ARG A 241 27.01 4.53 -20.60
C ARG A 241 25.71 4.58 -19.80
N THR A 242 25.77 4.94 -18.53
CA THR A 242 24.56 5.07 -17.71
C THR A 242 23.79 6.32 -18.13
N ALA A 243 24.49 7.37 -18.51
CA ALA A 243 23.89 8.63 -18.94
C ALA A 243 23.10 8.59 -20.27
N GLN A 244 23.31 7.59 -21.14
CA GLN A 244 22.65 7.50 -22.44
C GLN A 244 21.13 7.26 -22.31
N GLY A 245 20.34 8.02 -23.08
CA GLY A 245 18.87 7.88 -23.18
C GLY A 245 18.05 8.63 -22.11
N ARG A 246 18.70 9.16 -21.07
CA ARG A 246 18.02 9.96 -20.03
C ARG A 246 17.83 11.40 -20.48
N HIS A 247 16.67 11.96 -20.17
CA HIS A 247 16.32 13.34 -20.48
C HIS A 247 15.53 13.95 -19.33
N GLY A 248 15.83 15.20 -18.95
CA GLY A 248 15.32 15.81 -17.74
C GLY A 248 15.97 17.15 -17.41
N ASN A 249 15.48 17.81 -16.36
CA ASN A 249 16.21 18.91 -15.73
C ASN A 249 17.53 18.38 -15.19
N LEU A 250 18.62 19.05 -15.52
CA LEU A 250 19.96 18.66 -15.12
C LEU A 250 20.42 19.45 -13.90
N TYR A 251 20.92 18.73 -12.90
CA TYR A 251 21.68 19.26 -11.77
C TYR A 251 23.08 18.66 -11.82
N LEU A 252 24.09 19.49 -12.10
CA LEU A 252 25.49 19.09 -12.15
C LEU A 252 26.25 19.74 -10.99
N ASP A 253 26.55 18.96 -9.97
CA ASP A 253 27.23 19.42 -8.76
C ASP A 253 28.74 19.27 -8.85
N GLU A 254 29.44 20.20 -8.17
CA GLU A 254 30.89 20.22 -8.04
C GLU A 254 31.63 20.03 -9.37
N TYR A 255 31.09 20.61 -10.44
CA TYR A 255 31.57 20.40 -11.80
C TYR A 255 33.03 20.84 -12.03
N PHE A 256 33.58 21.71 -11.17
CA PHE A 256 35.00 22.08 -11.18
C PHE A 256 35.93 20.99 -10.64
N TRP A 257 35.38 19.92 -10.05
CA TRP A 257 36.12 18.80 -9.48
C TRP A 257 35.91 17.51 -10.28
N ILE A 258 35.24 17.61 -11.43
CA ILE A 258 34.97 16.46 -12.29
C ILE A 258 36.04 16.38 -13.40
N PRO A 259 36.77 15.25 -13.52
CA PRO A 259 37.73 15.07 -14.61
C PRO A 259 37.02 15.02 -15.97
N LYS A 260 37.73 15.40 -17.04
CA LYS A 260 37.22 15.39 -18.42
C LYS A 260 35.91 16.18 -18.59
N TYR A 261 35.83 17.35 -17.95
CA TYR A 261 34.63 18.18 -17.91
C TYR A 261 34.04 18.46 -19.30
N LYS A 262 34.87 18.65 -20.34
CA LYS A 262 34.36 18.89 -21.71
C LYS A 262 33.51 17.73 -22.25
N GLU A 263 33.95 16.49 -22.05
CA GLU A 263 33.21 15.29 -22.45
C GLU A 263 31.89 15.19 -21.67
N LEU A 264 31.97 15.42 -20.36
CA LEU A 264 30.80 15.41 -19.48
C LEU A 264 29.79 16.50 -19.86
N ARG A 265 30.25 17.71 -20.18
CA ARG A 265 29.38 18.83 -20.57
C ARG A 265 28.65 18.52 -21.87
N LYS A 266 29.30 17.88 -22.84
CA LYS A 266 28.66 17.42 -24.08
C LYS A 266 27.51 16.46 -23.76
N LEU A 267 27.77 15.45 -22.93
CA LEU A 267 26.78 14.48 -22.47
C LEU A 267 25.61 15.14 -21.71
N ALA A 268 25.92 15.97 -20.72
CA ALA A 268 24.99 16.75 -19.91
C ALA A 268 24.08 17.64 -20.77
N SER A 269 24.65 18.33 -21.75
CA SER A 269 23.87 19.19 -22.66
C SER A 269 22.87 18.41 -23.52
N GLY A 270 23.17 17.15 -23.85
CA GLY A 270 22.26 16.25 -24.58
C GLY A 270 21.04 15.85 -23.75
N MET A 271 21.22 15.59 -22.45
CA MET A 271 20.14 15.20 -21.53
C MET A 271 19.08 16.30 -21.36
N ALA A 272 19.52 17.55 -21.31
CA ALA A 272 18.65 18.71 -21.13
C ALA A 272 18.52 19.54 -22.43
N SER A 273 18.53 18.85 -23.59
CA SER A 273 18.48 19.49 -24.91
C SER A 273 17.11 20.08 -25.25
N GLN A 274 16.03 19.48 -24.76
CA GLN A 274 14.66 19.98 -25.00
C GLN A 274 14.44 21.33 -24.28
N LYS A 275 13.68 22.23 -24.91
CA LYS A 275 13.41 23.59 -24.38
C LYS A 275 12.79 23.58 -22.97
N ARG A 276 11.96 22.57 -22.68
CA ARG A 276 11.27 22.42 -21.38
C ARG A 276 12.20 22.11 -20.21
N TYR A 277 13.40 21.61 -20.46
CA TYR A 277 14.34 21.22 -19.40
C TYR A 277 15.30 22.34 -19.05
N ARG A 278 15.57 22.43 -17.74
CA ARG A 278 16.49 23.38 -17.12
C ARG A 278 17.86 22.74 -16.90
N GLN A 279 18.90 23.58 -16.80
CA GLN A 279 20.26 23.16 -16.48
C GLN A 279 20.78 23.98 -15.33
N THR A 280 21.16 23.32 -14.24
CA THR A 280 21.70 23.95 -13.03
C THR A 280 23.08 23.38 -12.77
N TYR A 281 24.09 24.22 -12.99
CA TYR A 281 25.48 23.95 -12.66
C TYR A 281 25.79 24.64 -11.35
N PHE A 282 26.35 23.92 -10.39
CA PHE A 282 26.81 24.55 -9.15
C PHE A 282 28.06 23.90 -8.62
N SER A 283 29.03 24.71 -8.18
CA SER A 283 30.31 24.18 -7.73
C SER A 283 31.02 25.14 -6.78
N THR A 284 31.94 24.59 -5.99
CA THR A 284 32.96 25.42 -5.35
C THR A 284 34.00 25.92 -6.36
N PRO A 285 34.63 27.09 -6.11
CA PRO A 285 35.71 27.60 -6.95
C PRO A 285 36.87 26.60 -7.06
N SER A 286 37.51 26.60 -8.23
CA SER A 286 38.73 25.84 -8.54
C SER A 286 39.70 26.74 -9.31
N ALA A 287 40.87 26.20 -9.65
CA ALA A 287 41.91 26.93 -10.37
C ALA A 287 41.43 27.45 -11.74
N MET A 288 41.95 28.60 -12.16
CA MET A 288 41.65 29.20 -13.48
C MET A 288 42.08 28.31 -14.66
N SER A 289 43.00 27.37 -14.42
CA SER A 289 43.45 26.37 -15.40
C SER A 289 42.44 25.24 -15.64
N HIS A 290 41.41 25.11 -14.80
CA HIS A 290 40.42 24.03 -14.95
C HIS A 290 39.60 24.22 -16.23
N GLU A 291 39.30 23.13 -16.95
CA GLU A 291 38.59 23.16 -18.23
C GLU A 291 37.19 23.81 -18.19
N ALA A 292 36.60 23.87 -17.00
CA ALA A 292 35.29 24.46 -16.78
C ALA A 292 35.32 25.98 -16.54
N TYR A 293 36.51 26.57 -16.35
CA TYR A 293 36.65 27.99 -16.02
C TYR A 293 36.04 28.91 -17.10
N PRO A 294 36.25 28.69 -18.42
CA PRO A 294 35.62 29.51 -19.46
C PRO A 294 34.09 29.40 -19.52
N VAL A 295 33.50 28.34 -18.96
CA VAL A 295 32.04 28.19 -18.87
C VAL A 295 31.48 29.03 -17.74
N TRP A 296 32.21 29.15 -16.63
CA TRP A 296 31.81 30.02 -15.52
C TRP A 296 31.95 31.51 -15.85
N THR A 297 33.07 31.92 -16.44
CA THR A 297 33.33 33.34 -16.77
C THR A 297 32.42 33.89 -17.87
N GLY A 298 31.62 33.04 -18.51
CA GLY A 298 30.80 33.40 -19.66
C GLY A 298 31.58 33.46 -20.97
N GLU A 299 32.91 33.29 -20.96
CA GLU A 299 33.74 33.32 -22.16
C GLU A 299 33.26 32.32 -23.23
N HIS A 300 32.95 31.09 -22.82
CA HIS A 300 32.40 30.08 -23.72
C HIS A 300 31.04 30.49 -24.29
N PHE A 301 30.18 31.15 -23.50
CA PHE A 301 28.86 31.60 -23.95
C PHE A 301 28.96 32.79 -24.92
N ASN A 302 29.90 33.69 -24.65
CA ASN A 302 30.17 34.90 -25.42
C ASN A 302 30.93 34.63 -26.72
N LYS A 303 31.52 33.44 -26.88
CA LYS A 303 32.24 33.05 -28.10
C LYS A 303 31.34 33.18 -29.32
N GLY A 304 31.73 34.04 -30.26
CA GLY A 304 30.99 34.31 -31.49
C GLY A 304 29.81 35.28 -31.34
N ARG A 305 29.59 35.87 -30.15
CA ARG A 305 28.53 36.87 -29.90
C ARG A 305 29.07 38.31 -30.01
N PRO A 306 28.24 39.28 -30.43
CA PRO A 306 28.58 40.70 -30.35
C PRO A 306 28.85 41.14 -28.91
N LYS A 307 29.79 42.08 -28.70
CA LYS A 307 30.18 42.56 -27.35
C LYS A 307 29.01 43.09 -26.51
N LYS A 308 28.00 43.68 -27.15
CA LYS A 308 26.78 44.18 -26.48
C LYS A 308 25.92 43.07 -25.86
N ASP A 309 26.06 41.85 -26.37
CA ASP A 309 25.30 40.67 -25.93
C ASP A 309 26.16 39.75 -25.05
N HIS A 310 27.32 40.24 -24.60
CA HIS A 310 28.21 39.46 -23.73
C HIS A 310 27.65 39.42 -22.32
N MET A 311 27.47 38.20 -21.83
CA MET A 311 27.14 37.93 -20.44
C MET A 311 28.40 38.01 -19.60
N ARG A 312 28.33 38.69 -18.44
CA ARG A 312 29.37 38.65 -17.41
C ARG A 312 28.82 37.97 -16.17
N PRO A 313 29.64 37.25 -15.40
CA PRO A 313 29.22 36.74 -14.09
C PRO A 313 28.77 37.93 -13.22
N SER A 314 27.59 37.82 -12.62
CA SER A 314 27.04 38.77 -11.65
C SER A 314 27.56 38.51 -10.25
#